data_AF-A0A917JW74-F1
#
_entry.id   AF-A0A917JW74-F1
#
_cell.length_a   1.000
_cell.length_b   1.000
_cell.length_c   1.000
_cell.angle_alpha   90.00
_cell.angle_beta   90.00
_cell.angle_gamma   90.00
#
_symmetry.space_group_name_H-M   'P 1'
#
loop_
_entity.id
_entity.type
_entity.pdbx_description
1 polymer ?
#
loop_
_entity_poly.entity_id
_entity_poly.type
_entity_poly.pdbx_seq_one_letter_code
_entity_poly.pdbx_strand_id
1 'polypeptide(L)' 'MCALFLLRNNIDKGNLGEAKVYQALATALPAKDYQILNNITLPLEDGGTTQIDHIVVSEFGVFVIETKNLQGWIFWSS' A
#
# COMPACT_ATOMS: atom_id res chain seq x y z
N MET A 1 -15.66 -4.48 24.28
CA MET A 1 -16.84 -4.35 23.40
C MET A 1 -16.80 -2.98 22.74
N CYS A 2 -16.40 -2.92 21.48
CA CYS A 2 -16.90 -1.96 20.50
C CYS A 2 -16.47 -2.51 19.15
N ALA A 3 -17.37 -3.27 18.53
CA ALA A 3 -17.24 -3.65 17.14
C ALA A 3 -17.43 -2.38 16.32
N LEU A 4 -16.42 -2.00 15.53
CA LEU A 4 -16.60 -1.05 14.45
C LEU A 4 -16.62 -1.85 13.14
N PHE A 5 -17.79 -2.42 12.85
CA PHE A 5 -18.09 -2.98 11.53
C PHE A 5 -18.30 -1.81 10.56
N LEU A 6 -17.22 -1.30 9.97
CA LEU A 6 -17.28 -0.42 8.80
C LEU A 6 -17.12 -1.28 7.54
N LEU A 7 -18.12 -2.10 7.21
CA LEU A 7 -18.24 -2.63 5.86
C LEU A 7 -18.75 -1.51 4.93
N ARG A 8 -17.85 -0.59 4.58
CA ARG A 8 -18.02 0.23 3.37
C ARG A 8 -17.33 -0.53 2.25
N ASN A 9 -18.08 -0.95 1.23
CA ASN A 9 -17.54 -1.58 0.01
C ASN A 9 -16.60 -0.60 -0.73
N ASN A 10 -15.38 -0.50 -0.23
CA ASN A 10 -14.25 0.26 -0.73
C ASN A 10 -13.13 -0.67 -1.23
N ILE A 11 -13.30 -1.99 -1.11
CA ILE A 11 -12.32 -3.00 -1.52
C ILE A 11 -11.95 -2.79 -3.00
N ASP A 12 -12.95 -2.64 -3.88
CA ASP A 12 -12.69 -2.41 -5.31
C ASP A 12 -11.96 -1.09 -5.57
N LYS A 13 -12.26 -0.03 -4.80
CA LYS A 13 -11.60 1.27 -4.96
C LYS A 13 -10.16 1.23 -4.44
N GLY A 14 -9.92 0.58 -3.30
CA GLY A 14 -8.57 0.36 -2.74
C GLY A 14 -7.70 -0.40 -3.73
N ASN A 15 -8.17 -1.58 -4.15
CA ASN A 15 -7.48 -2.44 -5.11
C ASN A 15 -7.21 -1.74 -6.45
N LEU A 16 -8.15 -0.94 -6.96
CA LEU A 16 -7.93 -0.15 -8.18
C LEU A 16 -6.89 0.96 -7.98
N GLY A 17 -6.82 1.56 -6.79
CA GLY A 17 -5.78 2.52 -6.44
C GLY A 17 -4.41 1.87 -6.44
N GLU A 18 -4.26 0.76 -5.71
CA GLU A 18 -3.03 -0.02 -5.61
C GLU A 18 -2.58 -0.51 -7.00
N ALA A 19 -3.50 -1.04 -7.81
CA ALA A 19 -3.20 -1.49 -9.16
C ALA A 19 -2.67 -0.36 -10.06
N LYS A 20 -3.20 0.86 -9.93
CA LYS A 20 -2.71 2.03 -10.68
C LYS A 20 -1.30 2.44 -10.24
N VAL A 21 -1.02 2.40 -8.93
CA VAL A 21 0.32 2.70 -8.41
C VAL A 21 1.31 1.65 -8.90
N TYR A 22 0.98 0.36 -8.82
CA TYR A 22 1.82 -0.70 -9.37
C TYR A 22 2.12 -0.50 -10.87
N GLN A 23 1.09 -0.21 -11.68
CA GLN A 23 1.26 0.05 -13.13
C GLN A 23 2.21 1.23 -13.38
N ALA A 24 2.08 2.32 -12.62
CA ALA A 24 2.95 3.47 -12.72
C ALA A 24 4.41 3.10 -12.36
N LEU A 25 4.62 2.37 -11.27
CA LEU A 25 5.95 1.91 -10.84
C LEU A 25 6.57 0.96 -11.87
N ALA A 26 5.82 -0.04 -12.35
CA ALA A 26 6.29 -1.01 -13.33
C ALA A 26 6.61 -0.37 -14.69
N THR A 27 5.95 0.73 -15.03
CA THR A 27 6.24 1.49 -16.26
C THR A 27 7.45 2.41 -16.10
N ALA A 28 7.60 3.06 -14.94
CA ALA A 28 8.63 4.06 -14.71
C ALA A 28 9.99 3.47 -14.31
N LEU A 29 10.00 2.30 -13.65
CA LEU A 29 11.21 1.73 -13.05
C LEU A 29 11.73 0.56 -13.90
N PRO A 30 12.99 0.61 -14.37
CA PRO A 30 13.60 -0.50 -15.09
C PRO A 30 13.70 -1.74 -14.20
N ALA A 31 13.09 -2.86 -14.64
CA ALA A 31 13.06 -4.11 -13.88
C ALA A 31 14.46 -4.71 -13.59
N LYS A 32 15.51 -4.26 -14.30
CA LYS A 32 16.90 -4.67 -14.01
C LYS A 32 17.45 -4.09 -12.71
N ASP A 33 16.98 -2.90 -12.33
CA ASP A 33 17.54 -2.14 -11.20
C ASP A 33 16.55 -2.08 -10.02
N TYR A 34 15.26 -2.33 -10.27
CA TYR A 34 14.18 -2.19 -9.30
C TYR A 34 13.30 -3.44 -9.23
N GLN A 35 13.03 -3.90 -8.02
CA GLN A 35 12.06 -4.96 -7.72
C GLN A 35 10.88 -4.36 -6.97
N ILE A 36 9.66 -4.68 -7.42
CA ILE A 36 8.42 -4.19 -6.82
C ILE A 36 7.71 -5.37 -6.15
N LEU A 37 7.47 -5.26 -4.86
CA LEU A 37 6.69 -6.20 -4.06
C LEU A 37 5.38 -5.52 -3.67
N ASN A 38 4.25 -6.19 -3.87
CA ASN A 38 2.93 -5.63 -3.59
C ASN A 38 2.21 -6.48 -2.53
N ASN A 39 1.36 -5.85 -1.73
CA ASN A 39 0.47 -6.51 -0.77
C ASN A 39 1.21 -7.42 0.21
N ILE A 40 2.27 -6.89 0.82
CA ILE A 40 3.11 -7.63 1.78
C ILE A 40 2.48 -7.53 3.16
N THR A 41 2.16 -8.69 3.74
CA THR A 41 1.69 -8.80 5.13
C THR A 41 2.84 -9.20 6.04
N LEU A 42 3.11 -8.39 7.06
CA LEU A 42 4.15 -8.63 8.05
C LEU A 42 3.54 -8.97 9.42
N PRO A 43 4.07 -9.98 10.13
CA PRO A 43 3.66 -10.27 11.50
C PRO A 43 4.22 -9.23 12.48
N LEU A 44 3.46 -8.97 13.53
CA LEU A 44 3.84 -8.12 14.66
C LEU A 44 4.06 -8.97 15.92
N GLU A 45 4.82 -8.44 16.87
CA GLU A 45 5.17 -9.15 18.12
C GLU A 45 3.96 -9.48 19.00
N ASP A 46 2.89 -8.70 18.89
CA ASP A 46 1.63 -8.89 19.63
C ASP A 46 0.72 -9.97 19.00
N GLY A 47 1.18 -10.65 17.95
CA GLY A 47 0.41 -11.64 17.19
C GLY A 47 -0.52 -11.02 16.13
N GLY A 48 -0.51 -9.69 15.98
CA GLY A 48 -1.17 -8.99 14.89
C GLY A 48 -0.39 -9.04 13.58
N THR A 49 -0.93 -8.39 12.56
CA THR A 49 -0.27 -8.21 11.27
C THR A 49 -0.47 -6.79 10.76
N THR A 50 0.51 -6.28 10.01
CA THR A 50 0.36 -5.05 9.22
C THR A 50 0.49 -5.37 7.74
N GLN A 51 -0.25 -4.65 6.90
CA GLN A 51 -0.09 -4.71 5.44
C GLN A 51 0.72 -3.51 4.97
N ILE A 52 1.58 -3.74 3.98
CA ILE A 52 2.28 -2.73 3.20
C ILE A 52 1.84 -2.88 1.74
N ASP A 53 1.36 -1.80 1.15
CA ASP A 53 0.78 -1.84 -0.21
C ASP A 53 1.86 -2.08 -1.26
N HIS A 54 2.94 -1.30 -1.26
CA HIS A 54 4.07 -1.50 -2.17
C HIS A 54 5.43 -1.29 -1.50
N ILE A 55 6.37 -2.16 -1.81
CA ILE A 55 7.80 -2.02 -1.48
C ILE A 55 8.59 -2.02 -2.78
N VAL A 56 9.41 -1.00 -3.00
CA VAL A 56 10.38 -0.96 -4.09
C VAL A 56 11.78 -1.16 -3.52
N VAL A 57 12.51 -2.15 -4.03
CA VAL A 57 13.87 -2.47 -3.63
C VAL A 57 14.81 -2.23 -4.81
N SER A 58 15.90 -1.48 -4.59
CA SER A 58 16.96 -1.28 -5.57
C SER A 58 18.32 -1.07 -4.87
N GLU A 59 19.39 -0.96 -5.66
CA GLU A 59 20.71 -0.54 -5.15
C GLU A 59 20.71 0.85 -4.50
N PHE A 60 19.70 1.68 -4.82
CA PHE A 60 19.56 3.03 -4.29
C PHE A 60 18.78 3.08 -2.96
N GLY A 61 18.14 1.98 -2.56
CA GLY A 61 17.45 1.87 -1.28
C GLY A 61 16.15 1.06 -1.31
N VAL A 62 15.41 1.16 -0.21
CA VAL A 62 14.09 0.54 -0.02
C VAL A 62 13.05 1.63 0.17
N PHE A 63 12.03 1.65 -0.67
CA PHE A 63 10.95 2.62 -0.64
C PHE A 63 9.65 1.91 -0.27
N VAL A 64 8.99 2.39 0.78
CA VAL A 64 7.68 1.90 1.22
C VAL A 64 6.62 2.90 0.78
N ILE A 65 5.62 2.44 0.04
CA ILE A 65 4.60 3.29 -0.57
C ILE A 65 3.22 2.79 -0.11
N GLU A 66 2.47 3.71 0.49
CA GLU A 66 1.11 3.49 0.99
C GLU A 66 0.09 4.12 0.03
N THR A 67 -0.91 3.36 -0.41
CA THR A 67 -1.90 3.83 -1.37
C THR A 67 -3.19 4.24 -0.66
N LYS A 68 -3.47 5.55 -0.63
CA LYS A 68 -4.75 6.08 -0.14
C LYS A 68 -5.61 6.54 -1.32
N ASN A 69 -6.58 5.72 -1.73
CA ASN A 69 -7.58 6.13 -2.74
C ASN A 69 -8.75 6.90 -2.10
N LEU A 70 -8.45 8.08 -1.55
CA LEU A 70 -9.42 8.98 -0.92
C LEU A 70 -9.81 10.11 -1.89
N GLN A 71 -11.08 10.50 -1.89
CA GLN A 71 -11.57 11.70 -2.56
C GLN A 71 -11.90 12.75 -1.49
N GLY A 72 -11.55 14.02 -1.75
CA GLY A 72 -11.76 15.14 -0.84
C GLY A 72 -10.48 15.60 -0.15
N TRP A 73 -10.62 16.40 0.90
CA TRP A 73 -9.50 16.96 1.64
C TRP A 73 -8.88 15.92 2.59
N ILE A 74 -7.58 15.73 2.49
CA ILE A 74 -6.82 14.89 3.40
C ILE A 74 -6.32 15.80 4.52
N PHE A 75 -6.90 15.65 5.72
CA PHE A 75 -6.43 16.33 6.91
C PHE A 75 -5.62 15.36 7.76
N TRP A 76 -4.42 15.78 8.18
CA TRP A 76 -3.63 15.06 9.16
C TRP A 76 -3.68 15.82 10.48
N SER A 77 -4.33 15.23 11.48
CA SER A 77 -4.31 15.71 12.86
C SER A 77 -3.39 14.80 13.67
N SER A 78 -2.30 15.37 14.18
CA SER A 78 -1.34 14.73 15.08
C SER A 78 -1.97 14.46 16.45
#